data_AF-A0A1V5IH59-F1
#
_entry.id   AF-A0A1V5IH59-F1
#
_cell.length_a   1.000
_cell.length_b   1.000
_cell.length_c   1.000
_cell.angle_alpha   90.00
_cell.angle_beta   90.00
_cell.angle_gamma   90.00
#
_symmetry.space_group_name_H-M   'P 1'
#
loop_
_entity.id
_entity.type
_entity.pdbx_description
1 polymer ?
#
loop_
_entity_poly.entity_id
_entity_poly.type
_entity_poly.pdbx_seq_one_letter_code
_entity_poly.pdbx_strand_id
1 'polypeptide(L)'
;MNDSGMTLPNAVHLVAQSDYSTLTPYVRKLDNEMSWNTTFIDAIQRFRARLSTPLTDRSIDLIAKASKAGGDISEVLRAAAKDSYEFINLQTERRNNMLIYVVIVFISFLVFVFVIYILVTTFLSVMATAGSAASASGAGSQFGANVNLPLYTRIFTHAALIQAFFSGLVAGQMGEGRVIAGLKYSIVMMIVAWIMFRFFV
;
A
#
# COMPACT_ATOMS: atom_id res chain seq x y z
N MET A 1 -6.70 38.93 -11.59
CA MET A 1 -6.10 39.46 -10.33
C MET A 1 -6.10 38.28 -9.37
N ASN A 2 -4.96 37.90 -8.78
CA ASN A 2 -4.93 36.77 -7.82
C ASN A 2 -5.69 37.12 -6.52
N ASP A 3 -6.01 36.16 -5.65
CA ASP A 3 -6.67 36.38 -4.34
C ASP A 3 -5.94 37.42 -3.45
N SER A 4 -4.67 37.72 -3.75
CA SER A 4 -3.79 38.70 -3.09
C SER A 4 -3.67 40.05 -3.83
N GLY A 5 -4.44 40.29 -4.90
CA GLY A 5 -4.37 41.53 -5.69
C GLY A 5 -3.18 41.61 -6.67
N MET A 6 -2.32 40.59 -6.69
CA MET A 6 -1.11 40.57 -7.53
C MET A 6 -1.40 40.19 -8.99
N THR A 7 -0.53 40.68 -9.89
CA THR A 7 -0.49 40.23 -11.29
C THR A 7 0.11 38.83 -11.37
N LEU A 8 -0.26 38.04 -12.39
CA LEU A 8 0.27 36.69 -12.60
C LEU A 8 1.81 36.63 -12.66
N PRO A 9 2.51 37.53 -13.37
CA PRO A 9 3.98 37.54 -13.37
C PRO A 9 4.57 37.74 -11.97
N ASN A 10 4.03 38.68 -11.18
CA ASN A 10 4.53 38.92 -9.82
C ASN A 10 4.26 37.75 -8.88
N ALA A 11 3.13 37.06 -9.05
CA ALA A 11 2.81 35.86 -8.29
C ALA A 11 3.79 34.72 -8.62
N VAL A 12 4.12 34.51 -9.90
CA VAL A 12 5.12 33.52 -10.33
C VAL A 12 6.50 33.86 -9.78
N HIS A 13 6.89 35.14 -9.80
CA HIS A 13 8.16 35.60 -9.25
C HIS A 13 8.30 35.28 -7.75
N LEU A 14 7.24 35.52 -6.97
CA LEU A 14 7.23 35.20 -5.54
C LEU A 14 7.39 33.68 -5.30
N VAL A 15 6.68 32.86 -6.08
CA VAL A 15 6.77 31.39 -5.99
C VAL A 15 8.17 30.89 -6.35
N ALA A 16 8.82 31.49 -7.36
CA ALA A 16 10.16 31.11 -7.81
C ALA A 16 11.29 31.36 -6.79
N GLN A 17 11.06 32.18 -5.77
CA GLN A 17 12.01 32.42 -4.68
C GLN A 17 12.05 31.29 -3.64
N SER A 18 11.04 30.42 -3.62
CA SER A 18 10.98 29.27 -2.71
C SER A 18 11.83 28.09 -3.20
N ASP A 19 12.25 27.21 -2.28
CA ASP A 19 12.97 25.99 -2.62
C ASP A 19 12.02 24.78 -2.70
N TYR A 20 11.99 24.17 -3.88
CA TYR A 20 11.23 22.97 -4.22
C TYR A 20 12.14 21.80 -4.62
N SER A 21 13.41 21.83 -4.20
CA SER A 21 14.42 20.81 -4.53
C SER A 21 14.55 20.62 -6.05
N THR A 22 14.22 19.44 -6.57
CA THR A 22 14.33 19.10 -8.00
C THR A 22 13.43 19.94 -8.91
N LEU A 23 12.37 20.58 -8.38
CA LEU A 23 11.44 21.40 -9.14
C LEU A 23 11.89 22.87 -9.27
N THR A 24 12.76 23.34 -8.36
CA THR A 24 13.29 24.72 -8.32
C THR A 24 13.81 25.25 -9.66
N PRO A 25 14.66 24.54 -10.43
CA PRO A 25 15.16 25.06 -11.70
C PRO A 25 14.08 25.25 -12.76
N TYR A 26 13.01 24.45 -12.72
CA TYR A 26 11.90 24.57 -13.67
C TYR A 26 11.02 25.77 -13.36
N VAL A 27 10.74 26.03 -12.07
CA VAL A 27 9.93 27.17 -11.62
C VAL A 27 10.65 28.49 -11.88
N ARG A 28 11.97 28.57 -11.62
CA ARG A 28 12.77 29.75 -11.96
C ARG A 28 12.80 30.05 -13.46
N LYS A 29 12.79 29.02 -14.29
CA LYS A 29 12.73 29.20 -15.74
C LYS A 29 11.36 29.68 -16.21
N LEU A 30 10.28 29.25 -15.55
CA LEU A 30 8.94 29.78 -15.77
C LEU A 30 8.87 31.28 -15.43
N ASP A 31 9.46 31.69 -14.31
CA ASP A 31 9.56 33.11 -13.92
C ASP A 31 10.32 33.94 -14.95
N ASN A 32 11.48 33.44 -15.41
CA ASN A 32 12.26 34.11 -16.46
C ASN A 32 11.45 34.30 -17.76
N GLU A 33 10.66 33.31 -18.18
CA GLU A 33 9.81 33.44 -19.39
C GLU A 33 8.67 34.44 -19.21
N MET A 34 8.06 34.47 -18.02
CA MET A 34 7.04 35.45 -17.67
C MET A 34 7.60 36.87 -17.62
N SER A 35 8.85 37.04 -17.18
CA SER A 35 9.54 38.34 -17.19
C SER A 35 9.82 38.87 -18.60
N TRP A 36 9.86 37.99 -19.61
CA TRP A 36 10.06 38.33 -21.02
C TRP A 36 8.75 38.62 -21.77
N ASN A 37 7.70 39.00 -21.06
CA ASN A 37 6.38 39.35 -21.61
C ASN A 37 5.71 38.23 -22.43
N THR A 38 6.04 36.96 -22.13
CA THR A 38 5.37 35.79 -22.69
C THR A 38 3.99 35.63 -22.03
N THR A 39 2.99 35.14 -22.77
CA THR A 39 1.68 34.86 -22.17
C THR A 39 1.80 33.76 -21.12
N PHE A 40 1.02 33.87 -20.04
CA PHE A 40 1.01 32.86 -18.96
C PHE A 40 0.70 31.45 -19.47
N ILE A 41 -0.23 31.34 -20.43
CA ILE A 41 -0.65 30.06 -20.99
C ILE A 41 0.50 29.42 -21.78
N ASP A 42 1.22 30.19 -22.60
CA ASP A 42 2.35 29.68 -23.37
C ASP A 42 3.53 29.29 -22.46
N ALA A 43 3.81 30.09 -21.43
CA ALA A 43 4.88 29.82 -20.48
C ALA A 43 4.61 28.53 -19.68
N ILE A 44 3.37 28.35 -19.21
CA ILE A 44 2.96 27.12 -18.51
C ILE A 44 2.94 25.90 -19.45
N GLN A 45 2.56 26.04 -20.73
CA GLN A 45 2.66 24.96 -21.73
C GLN A 45 4.11 24.51 -21.95
N ARG A 46 5.07 25.46 -21.97
CA ARG A 46 6.51 25.13 -22.06
C ARG A 46 7.04 24.50 -20.78
N PHE A 47 6.54 24.93 -19.62
CA PHE A 47 6.84 24.32 -18.33
C PHE A 47 6.34 22.88 -18.25
N ARG A 48 5.13 22.61 -18.75
CA ARG A 48 4.56 21.25 -18.92
C ARG A 48 5.50 20.34 -19.70
N ALA A 49 5.92 20.77 -20.88
CA ALA A 49 6.79 20.00 -21.77
C ALA A 49 8.15 19.64 -21.16
N ARG A 50 8.63 20.39 -20.16
CA ARG A 50 9.91 20.15 -19.48
C ARG A 50 9.80 19.21 -18.29
N LEU A 51 8.67 19.24 -17.58
CA LEU A 51 8.43 18.42 -16.41
C LEU A 51 7.93 17.03 -16.77
N SER A 52 7.06 16.92 -17.77
CA SER A 52 6.58 15.63 -18.32
C SER A 52 6.09 14.64 -17.25
N THR A 53 5.49 15.14 -16.15
CA THR A 53 4.83 14.28 -15.16
C THR A 53 3.33 14.19 -15.44
N PRO A 54 2.68 13.03 -15.21
CA PRO A 54 1.25 12.87 -15.49
C PRO A 54 0.36 13.88 -14.74
N LEU A 55 0.77 14.29 -13.54
CA LEU A 55 0.04 15.29 -12.75
C LEU A 55 0.18 16.68 -13.35
N THR A 56 1.41 17.09 -13.65
CA THR A 56 1.68 18.39 -14.28
C THR A 56 0.97 18.50 -15.63
N ASP A 57 0.99 17.45 -16.44
CA ASP A 57 0.29 17.41 -17.73
C ASP A 57 -1.21 17.63 -17.57
N ARG A 58 -1.85 16.88 -16.68
CA ARG A 58 -3.30 16.97 -16.45
C ARG A 58 -3.70 18.33 -15.89
N SER A 59 -2.99 18.83 -14.89
CA SER A 59 -3.31 20.11 -14.25
C SER A 59 -3.15 21.28 -15.22
N ILE A 60 -2.07 21.30 -16.01
CA ILE A 60 -1.82 22.37 -16.97
C ILE A 60 -2.80 22.32 -18.15
N ASP A 61 -3.15 21.13 -18.63
CA ASP A 61 -4.13 20.97 -19.71
C ASP A 61 -5.52 21.47 -19.29
N LEU A 62 -5.93 21.19 -18.05
CA LEU A 62 -7.17 21.71 -17.45
C LEU A 62 -7.13 23.24 -17.36
N ILE A 63 -6.02 23.80 -16.86
CA ILE A 63 -5.86 25.26 -16.74
C ILE A 63 -5.95 25.93 -18.11
N ALA A 64 -5.26 25.40 -19.11
CA ALA A 64 -5.24 25.95 -20.46
C ALA A 64 -6.62 25.88 -21.13
N LYS A 65 -7.34 24.76 -21.00
CA LYS A 65 -8.69 24.58 -21.57
C LYS A 65 -9.71 25.52 -20.91
N ALA A 66 -9.69 25.63 -19.58
CA ALA A 66 -10.62 26.48 -18.85
C ALA A 66 -10.33 27.98 -19.07
N SER A 67 -9.06 28.38 -19.16
CA SER A 67 -8.68 29.75 -19.53
C SER A 67 -9.10 30.09 -20.98
N LYS A 68 -8.92 29.17 -21.93
CA LYS A 68 -9.33 29.37 -23.33
C LYS A 68 -10.85 29.47 -23.49
N ALA A 69 -11.62 28.88 -22.58
CA ALA A 69 -13.08 29.00 -22.53
C ALA A 69 -13.56 30.35 -21.93
N GLY A 70 -12.65 31.25 -21.55
CA GLY A 70 -12.97 32.60 -21.05
C GLY A 70 -13.19 32.68 -19.54
N GLY A 71 -12.85 31.65 -18.78
CA GLY A 71 -12.90 31.67 -17.31
C GLY A 71 -11.80 32.53 -16.69
N ASP A 72 -12.02 33.02 -15.47
CA ASP A 72 -10.99 33.72 -14.70
C ASP A 72 -9.82 32.77 -14.39
N ILE A 73 -8.63 33.11 -14.88
CA ILE A 73 -7.40 32.32 -14.69
C ILE A 73 -7.11 32.09 -13.19
N SER A 74 -7.44 33.05 -12.33
CA SER A 74 -7.26 32.93 -10.88
C SER A 74 -8.13 31.80 -10.31
N GLU A 75 -9.41 31.78 -10.68
CA GLU A 75 -10.35 30.74 -10.24
C GLU A 75 -9.96 29.36 -10.75
N VAL A 76 -9.53 29.29 -12.02
CA VAL A 76 -9.08 28.04 -12.65
C VAL A 76 -7.82 27.50 -11.98
N LEU A 77 -6.83 28.34 -11.68
CA LEU A 77 -5.63 27.95 -10.96
C LEU A 77 -5.95 27.47 -9.55
N ARG A 78 -6.87 28.15 -8.86
CA ARG A 78 -7.32 27.78 -7.51
C ARG A 78 -8.02 26.42 -7.51
N ALA A 79 -8.89 26.17 -8.49
CA ALA A 79 -9.56 24.88 -8.65
C ALA A 79 -8.55 23.76 -8.94
N ALA A 80 -7.60 23.98 -9.84
CA ALA A 80 -6.56 23.00 -10.17
C ALA A 80 -5.61 22.73 -8.98
N ALA A 81 -5.26 23.75 -8.21
CA ALA A 81 -4.45 23.62 -7.01
C ALA A 81 -5.18 22.79 -5.94
N LYS A 82 -6.47 23.07 -5.71
CA LYS A 82 -7.31 22.29 -4.79
C LYS A 82 -7.42 20.83 -5.23
N ASP A 83 -7.71 20.57 -6.49
CA ASP A 83 -7.79 19.20 -7.04
C ASP A 83 -6.47 18.44 -6.87
N SER A 84 -5.34 19.10 -7.16
CA SER A 84 -4.01 18.50 -6.99
C SER A 84 -3.68 18.19 -5.52
N TYR A 85 -4.06 19.08 -4.60
CA TYR A 85 -3.89 18.88 -3.16
C TYR A 85 -4.75 17.72 -2.65
N GLU A 86 -6.03 17.69 -3.00
CA GLU A 86 -6.95 16.61 -2.64
C GLU A 86 -6.49 15.27 -3.23
N PHE A 87 -5.98 15.25 -4.45
CA PHE A 87 -5.44 14.03 -5.07
C PHE A 87 -4.27 13.44 -4.28
N ILE A 88 -3.32 14.28 -3.84
CA ILE A 88 -2.17 13.85 -3.01
C ILE A 88 -2.65 13.40 -1.62
N ASN A 89 -3.59 14.15 -1.04
CA ASN A 89 -4.15 13.85 0.27
C ASN A 89 -4.88 12.49 0.26
N LEU A 90 -5.73 12.25 -0.75
CA LEU A 90 -6.43 10.98 -0.96
C LEU A 90 -5.47 9.80 -1.14
N GLN A 91 -4.35 9.98 -1.86
CA GLN A 91 -3.34 8.92 -1.98
C GLN A 91 -2.70 8.59 -0.64
N THR A 92 -2.37 9.62 0.14
CA THR A 92 -1.75 9.46 1.45
C THR A 92 -2.72 8.81 2.44
N GLU A 93 -3.96 9.27 2.45
CA GLU A 93 -5.04 8.70 3.27
C GLU A 93 -5.33 7.25 2.88
N ARG A 94 -5.42 6.95 1.58
CA ARG A 94 -5.54 5.57 1.09
C ARG A 94 -4.39 4.70 1.59
N ARG A 95 -3.14 5.16 1.47
CA ARG A 95 -1.98 4.38 1.94
C ARG A 95 -2.08 4.10 3.44
N ASN A 96 -2.37 5.13 4.24
CA ASN A 96 -2.46 5.00 5.69
C ASN A 96 -3.63 4.11 6.13
N ASN A 97 -4.79 4.26 5.51
CA ASN A 97 -5.96 3.41 5.80
C ASN A 97 -5.70 1.96 5.41
N MET A 98 -5.04 1.71 4.27
CA MET A 98 -4.72 0.36 3.83
C MET A 98 -3.66 -0.34 4.68
N LEU A 99 -2.72 0.40 5.29
CA LEU A 99 -1.71 -0.18 6.19
C LEU A 99 -2.34 -0.92 7.39
N ILE A 100 -3.47 -0.43 7.91
CA ILE A 100 -4.19 -1.08 9.01
C ILE A 100 -4.63 -2.49 8.60
N TYR A 101 -5.13 -2.65 7.37
CA TYR A 101 -5.54 -3.96 6.85
C TYR A 101 -4.36 -4.92 6.68
N VAL A 102 -3.18 -4.43 6.28
CA VAL A 102 -1.96 -5.25 6.22
C VAL A 102 -1.63 -5.81 7.61
N VAL A 103 -1.70 -4.99 8.66
CA VAL A 103 -1.48 -5.43 10.04
C VAL A 103 -2.49 -6.49 10.46
N ILE A 104 -3.78 -6.33 10.11
CA ILE A 104 -4.82 -7.32 10.41
C ILE A 104 -4.50 -8.68 9.77
N VAL A 105 -4.00 -8.70 8.53
CA VAL A 105 -3.61 -9.94 7.83
C VAL A 105 -2.47 -10.65 8.58
N PHE A 106 -1.46 -9.89 9.04
CA PHE A 106 -0.36 -10.43 9.85
C PHE A 106 -0.85 -11.03 11.18
N ILE A 107 -1.70 -10.30 11.91
CA ILE A 107 -2.27 -10.78 13.17
C ILE A 107 -3.09 -12.06 12.94
N SER A 108 -3.92 -12.10 11.90
CA SER A 108 -4.75 -13.26 11.56
C SER A 108 -3.91 -14.50 11.27
N PHE A 109 -2.80 -14.32 10.55
CA PHE A 109 -1.84 -15.41 10.32
C PHE A 109 -1.20 -15.92 11.60
N LEU A 110 -0.75 -15.02 12.49
CA LEU A 110 -0.16 -15.42 13.77
C LEU A 110 -1.16 -16.15 14.66
N VAL A 111 -2.40 -15.66 14.73
CA VAL A 111 -3.48 -16.31 15.48
C VAL A 111 -3.74 -17.72 14.94
N PHE A 112 -3.76 -17.90 13.62
CA PHE A 112 -3.92 -19.23 13.02
C PHE A 112 -2.80 -20.19 13.42
N VAL A 113 -1.54 -19.77 13.31
CA VAL A 113 -0.38 -20.58 13.71
C VAL A 113 -0.46 -20.92 15.21
N PHE A 114 -0.82 -19.93 16.03
CA PHE A 114 -0.99 -20.10 17.48
C PHE A 114 -2.09 -21.11 17.84
N VAL A 115 -3.24 -21.06 17.18
CA VAL A 115 -4.34 -22.01 17.39
C VAL A 115 -3.89 -23.42 17.01
N ILE A 116 -3.19 -23.60 15.88
CA ILE A 116 -2.67 -24.92 15.49
C ILE A 116 -1.65 -25.41 16.50
N TYR A 117 -0.74 -24.55 16.97
CA TYR A 117 0.23 -24.91 17.98
C TYR A 117 -0.44 -25.48 19.23
N ILE A 118 -1.46 -24.80 19.77
CA ILE A 118 -2.24 -25.32 20.91
C ILE A 118 -2.92 -26.64 20.54
N LEU A 119 -3.55 -26.72 19.37
CA LEU A 119 -4.26 -27.93 18.93
C LEU A 119 -3.33 -29.15 18.89
N VAL A 120 -2.13 -29.02 18.32
CA VAL A 120 -1.18 -30.13 18.23
C VAL A 120 -0.61 -30.50 19.59
N THR A 121 -0.18 -29.51 20.37
CA THR A 121 0.54 -29.74 21.65
C THR A 121 -0.35 -30.16 22.80
N THR A 122 -1.60 -29.71 22.85
CA THR A 122 -2.52 -29.98 23.96
C THR A 122 -3.60 -30.99 23.61
N PHE A 123 -4.27 -30.83 22.45
CA PHE A 123 -5.42 -31.66 22.11
C PHE A 123 -4.97 -32.98 21.49
N LEU A 124 -4.18 -32.90 20.42
CA LEU A 124 -3.77 -34.06 19.63
C LEU A 124 -2.80 -34.99 20.39
N SER A 125 -1.91 -34.43 21.21
CA SER A 125 -1.00 -35.18 22.08
C SER A 125 -1.74 -36.00 23.16
N VAL A 126 -2.73 -35.39 23.81
CA VAL A 126 -3.55 -36.04 24.85
C VAL A 126 -4.40 -37.15 24.22
N MET A 127 -5.00 -36.88 23.05
CA MET A 127 -5.74 -37.92 22.31
C MET A 127 -4.87 -39.08 21.87
N ALA A 128 -3.65 -38.83 21.39
CA ALA A 128 -2.71 -39.88 21.01
C ALA A 128 -2.32 -40.74 22.23
N THR A 129 -2.06 -40.10 23.38
CA THR A 129 -1.71 -40.79 24.63
C THR A 129 -2.89 -41.63 25.14
N ALA A 130 -4.09 -41.04 25.24
CA ALA A 130 -5.30 -41.73 25.68
C ALA A 130 -5.68 -42.90 24.74
N GLY A 131 -5.53 -42.70 23.43
CA GLY A 131 -5.78 -43.73 22.41
C GLY A 131 -4.83 -44.92 22.53
N SER A 132 -3.55 -44.68 22.81
CA SER A 132 -2.56 -45.73 23.05
C SER A 132 -2.85 -46.53 24.32
N ALA A 133 -3.26 -45.86 25.40
CA ALA A 133 -3.62 -46.50 26.67
C ALA A 133 -4.90 -47.36 26.55
N ALA A 134 -5.91 -46.88 25.82
CA ALA A 134 -7.13 -47.64 25.55
C ALA A 134 -6.87 -48.88 24.68
N SER A 135 -5.96 -48.76 23.71
CA SER A 135 -5.57 -49.89 22.84
C SER A 135 -4.82 -50.97 23.62
N ALA A 136 -4.03 -50.59 24.63
CA ALA A 136 -3.32 -51.52 25.51
C ALA A 136 -4.23 -52.26 26.50
N SER A 137 -5.40 -51.70 26.86
CA SER A 137 -6.34 -52.29 27.81
C SER A 137 -7.39 -53.21 27.17
N GLY A 138 -7.33 -53.44 25.86
CA GLY A 138 -8.28 -54.30 25.14
C GLY A 138 -9.69 -53.70 25.00
N ALA A 139 -9.90 -52.46 25.46
CA ALA A 139 -11.08 -51.70 25.15
C ALA A 139 -11.02 -51.31 23.66
N GLY A 140 -11.96 -51.83 22.87
CA GLY A 140 -12.02 -51.62 21.43
C GLY A 140 -11.86 -50.15 21.00
N SER A 141 -11.45 -49.97 19.74
CA SER A 141 -10.93 -48.74 19.10
C SER A 141 -11.85 -47.51 19.04
N GLN A 142 -12.76 -47.32 20.00
CA GLN A 142 -13.85 -46.36 19.93
C GLN A 142 -13.40 -44.90 20.11
N PHE A 143 -12.24 -44.64 20.73
CA PHE A 143 -11.76 -43.28 20.95
C PHE A 143 -10.23 -43.17 20.79
N GLY A 144 -9.78 -42.54 19.69
CA GLY A 144 -8.38 -42.09 19.54
C GLY A 144 -7.32 -43.17 19.24
N ALA A 145 -7.68 -44.44 19.10
CA ALA A 145 -6.75 -45.57 18.92
C ALA A 145 -5.81 -45.46 17.69
N ASN A 146 -6.10 -44.58 16.73
CA ASN A 146 -5.33 -44.39 15.50
C ASN A 146 -4.99 -42.92 15.20
N VAL A 147 -4.82 -42.07 16.23
CA VAL A 147 -4.39 -40.68 16.01
C VAL A 147 -2.92 -40.67 15.56
N ASN A 148 -2.72 -40.56 14.25
CA ASN A 148 -1.40 -40.41 13.65
C ASN A 148 -0.92 -38.97 13.76
N LEU A 149 -0.34 -38.62 14.91
CA LEU A 149 0.23 -37.30 15.19
C LEU A 149 1.13 -36.76 14.05
N PRO A 150 2.04 -37.55 13.45
CA PRO A 150 2.91 -37.05 12.37
C PRO A 150 2.15 -36.70 11.09
N LEU A 151 1.04 -37.37 10.81
CA LEU A 151 0.22 -37.10 9.62
C LEU A 151 -0.51 -35.77 9.79
N TYR A 152 -1.14 -35.54 10.95
CA TYR A 152 -1.81 -34.28 11.23
C TYR A 152 -0.84 -33.11 11.24
N THR A 153 0.34 -33.24 11.86
CA THR A 153 1.37 -32.20 11.84
C THR A 153 1.78 -31.85 10.41
N ARG A 154 1.95 -32.84 9.51
CA ARG A 154 2.24 -32.59 8.09
C ARG A 154 1.11 -31.84 7.40
N ILE A 155 -0.15 -32.24 7.58
CA ILE A 155 -1.30 -31.56 6.95
C ILE A 155 -1.37 -30.11 7.42
N PHE A 156 -1.25 -29.87 8.73
CA PHE A 156 -1.29 -28.52 9.29
C PHE A 156 -0.12 -27.65 8.81
N THR A 157 1.06 -28.24 8.63
CA THR A 157 2.21 -27.52 8.04
C THR A 157 1.90 -27.06 6.62
N HIS A 158 1.34 -27.93 5.77
CA HIS A 158 0.97 -27.54 4.40
C HIS A 158 -0.14 -26.49 4.38
N ALA A 159 -1.14 -26.62 5.25
CA ALA A 159 -2.21 -25.63 5.39
C ALA A 159 -1.65 -24.25 5.80
N ALA A 160 -0.72 -24.21 6.76
CA ALA A 160 -0.08 -22.98 7.20
C ALA A 160 0.79 -22.34 6.12
N LEU A 161 1.53 -23.13 5.32
CA LEU A 161 2.31 -22.63 4.20
C LEU A 161 1.41 -22.03 3.10
N ILE A 162 0.31 -22.72 2.77
CA ILE A 162 -0.68 -22.24 1.80
C ILE A 162 -1.29 -20.92 2.28
N GLN A 163 -1.72 -20.88 3.54
CA GLN A 163 -2.27 -19.66 4.13
C GLN A 163 -1.25 -18.51 4.13
N ALA A 164 -0.01 -18.77 4.58
CA ALA A 164 1.06 -17.77 4.58
C ALA A 164 1.30 -17.18 3.18
N PHE A 165 1.30 -18.04 2.16
CA PHE A 165 1.47 -17.64 0.78
C PHE A 165 0.35 -16.69 0.32
N PHE A 166 -0.91 -17.12 0.42
CA PHE A 166 -2.05 -16.31 -0.06
C PHE A 166 -2.29 -15.06 0.78
N SER A 167 -2.17 -15.16 2.11
CA SER A 167 -2.28 -13.99 3.01
C SER A 167 -1.19 -12.96 2.72
N GLY A 168 0.04 -13.38 2.42
CA GLY A 168 1.10 -12.46 2.01
C GLY A 168 0.82 -11.75 0.69
N LEU A 169 0.21 -12.43 -0.29
CA LEU A 169 -0.18 -11.82 -1.56
C LEU A 169 -1.27 -10.76 -1.35
N VAL A 170 -2.27 -11.07 -0.51
CA VAL A 170 -3.33 -10.13 -0.13
C VAL A 170 -2.75 -8.92 0.60
N ALA A 171 -1.83 -9.13 1.54
CA ALA A 171 -1.14 -8.07 2.26
C ALA A 171 -0.41 -7.11 1.31
N GLY A 172 0.31 -7.60 0.29
CA GLY A 172 0.96 -6.73 -0.68
C GLY A 172 0.00 -6.01 -1.62
N GLN A 173 -1.09 -6.65 -2.03
CA GLN A 173 -2.12 -5.97 -2.83
C GLN A 173 -2.80 -4.85 -2.04
N MET A 174 -3.01 -5.04 -0.74
CA MET A 174 -3.57 -4.03 0.15
C MET A 174 -2.57 -2.91 0.44
N GLY A 175 -1.33 -3.23 0.81
CA GLY A 175 -0.33 -2.23 1.21
C GLY A 175 0.30 -1.44 0.05
N GLU A 176 0.61 -2.12 -1.05
CA GLU A 176 1.39 -1.56 -2.18
C GLU A 176 0.59 -1.47 -3.48
N GLY A 177 -0.67 -1.89 -3.48
CA GLY A 177 -1.55 -1.85 -4.66
C GLY A 177 -1.19 -2.84 -5.77
N ARG A 178 -0.20 -3.72 -5.54
CA ARG A 178 0.30 -4.69 -6.53
C ARG A 178 0.49 -6.07 -5.90
N VAL A 179 -0.08 -7.10 -6.54
CA VAL A 179 0.04 -8.50 -6.08
C VAL A 179 1.50 -8.98 -6.10
N ILE A 180 2.29 -8.54 -7.09
CA ILE A 180 3.73 -8.83 -7.18
C ILE A 180 4.50 -8.32 -5.96
N ALA A 181 4.09 -7.18 -5.40
CA ALA A 181 4.69 -6.67 -4.17
C ALA A 181 4.36 -7.54 -2.95
N GLY A 182 3.29 -8.34 -3.03
CA GLY A 182 2.90 -9.37 -2.08
C GLY A 182 3.93 -10.47 -1.88
N LEU A 183 4.74 -10.75 -2.89
CA LEU A 183 5.68 -11.88 -2.85
C LEU A 183 6.65 -11.79 -1.68
N LYS A 184 7.12 -10.58 -1.33
CA LYS A 184 8.03 -10.38 -0.19
C LYS A 184 7.35 -10.71 1.14
N TYR A 185 6.08 -10.32 1.30
CA TYR A 185 5.30 -10.63 2.49
C TYR A 185 5.01 -12.13 2.57
N SER A 186 4.63 -12.75 1.45
CA SER A 186 4.41 -14.21 1.36
C SER A 186 5.65 -15.00 1.75
N ILE A 187 6.82 -14.63 1.23
CA ILE A 187 8.09 -15.31 1.55
C ILE A 187 8.41 -15.18 3.04
N VAL A 188 8.29 -13.98 3.62
CA VAL A 188 8.53 -13.77 5.05
C VAL A 188 7.58 -14.60 5.91
N MET A 189 6.26 -14.54 5.62
CA MET A 189 5.24 -15.30 6.35
C MET A 189 5.47 -16.82 6.22
N MET A 190 5.89 -17.29 5.06
CA MET A 190 6.12 -18.71 4.78
C MET A 190 7.38 -19.22 5.51
N ILE A 191 8.44 -18.40 5.59
CA ILE A 191 9.62 -18.70 6.42
C ILE A 191 9.23 -18.77 7.89
N VAL A 192 8.42 -17.81 8.37
CA VAL A 192 7.92 -17.81 9.75
C VAL A 192 7.08 -19.06 10.04
N ALA A 193 6.15 -19.42 9.15
CA ALA A 193 5.38 -20.67 9.26
C ALA A 193 6.32 -21.88 9.36
N TRP A 194 7.29 -21.98 8.45
CA TRP A 194 8.22 -23.11 8.44
C TRP A 194 9.05 -23.20 9.72
N ILE A 195 9.58 -22.08 10.23
CA ILE A 195 10.32 -22.04 11.51
C ILE A 195 9.42 -22.45 12.68
N MET A 196 8.21 -21.88 12.75
CA MET A 196 7.26 -22.19 13.84
C MET A 196 6.92 -23.68 13.88
N PHE A 197 6.55 -24.26 12.73
CA PHE A 197 6.22 -25.69 12.65
C PHE A 197 7.43 -26.62 12.78
N ARG A 198 8.65 -26.16 12.53
CA ARG A 198 9.85 -26.99 12.63
C ARG A 198 10.41 -27.08 14.05
N PHE A 199 10.29 -25.99 14.82
CA PHE A 199 10.88 -25.87 16.17
C PHE A 199 9.86 -26.00 17.30
N PHE A 200 8.61 -25.57 17.11
CA PHE A 200 7.61 -25.54 18.19
C PHE A 200 6.56 -26.66 18.08
N VAL A 201 6.34 -27.23 16.90
CA VAL A 201 5.38 -28.33 16.65
C VAL A 201 6.14 -29.62 16.32
#